data_AF-A0A812AF15-F1
#
_entry.id   AF-A0A812AF15-F1
#
_cell.length_a   1.000
_cell.length_b   1.000
_cell.length_c   1.000
_cell.angle_alpha   90.00
_cell.angle_beta   90.00
_cell.angle_gamma   90.00
#
_symmetry.space_group_name_H-M   'P 1'
#
loop_
_entity.id
_entity.type
_entity.pdbx_description
1 polymer ?
#
loop_
_entity_poly.entity_id
_entity_poly.type
_entity_poly.pdbx_seq_one_letter_code
_entity_poly.pdbx_strand_id
1 'polypeptide(L)' 'MKGKTIVKMDGKGWNSLLILAIGIILISIAVSAGSSIPTPPNEFKGAATLNGDPVFVGDVISAYVDGELRGKHRGHNTR' A
#
# COMPACT_ATOMS: atom_id res chain seq x y z
N MET A 1 25.40 46.17 1.92
CA MET A 1 24.06 45.69 1.48
C MET A 1 24.27 44.84 0.24
N LYS A 2 23.96 43.53 0.25
CA LYS A 2 24.11 42.67 -0.94
C LYS A 2 22.96 42.94 -1.92
N GLY A 3 23.29 43.38 -3.13
CA GLY A 3 22.32 43.61 -4.20
C GLY A 3 21.66 42.30 -4.62
N LYS A 4 20.33 42.34 -4.82
CA LYS A 4 19.56 41.22 -5.34
C LYS A 4 19.72 41.22 -6.86
N THR A 5 20.51 40.28 -7.38
CA THR A 5 20.67 40.11 -8.83
C THR A 5 19.40 39.50 -9.40
N ILE A 6 18.66 40.27 -10.20
CA ILE A 6 17.51 39.78 -10.95
C ILE A 6 18.04 39.29 -12.29
N VAL A 7 18.03 37.97 -12.49
CA VAL A 7 18.44 37.35 -13.75
C VAL A 7 17.31 37.56 -14.76
N LYS A 8 17.55 38.40 -15.77
CA LYS A 8 16.62 38.61 -16.88
C LYS A 8 16.80 37.46 -17.87
N MET A 9 15.85 36.53 -17.87
CA MET A 9 15.84 35.40 -18.81
C MET A 9 15.19 35.83 -20.13
N ASP A 10 15.83 35.50 -21.25
CA ASP A 10 15.22 35.61 -22.57
C ASP A 10 14.15 34.54 -22.79
N GLY A 11 13.27 34.75 -23.77
CA GLY A 11 12.13 33.84 -24.03
C GLY A 11 12.53 32.41 -24.39
N LYS A 12 13.77 32.17 -24.84
CA LYS A 12 14.29 30.83 -25.14
C LYS A 12 14.71 30.11 -23.87
N GLY A 13 15.31 30.83 -22.92
CA GLY A 13 15.61 30.33 -21.57
C GLY A 13 14.35 29.93 -20.78
N TRP A 14 13.27 30.69 -20.92
CA TRP A 14 12.00 30.41 -20.26
C TRP A 14 11.34 29.10 -20.73
N ASN A 15 11.37 28.84 -22.04
CA ASN A 15 10.82 27.61 -22.61
C ASN A 15 11.61 26.36 -22.17
N SER A 16 12.93 26.47 -22.06
CA SER A 16 13.80 25.38 -21.59
C SER A 16 13.50 24.99 -20.13
N LEU A 17 13.26 25.99 -19.27
CA LEU A 17 12.86 25.77 -17.87
C LEU A 17 11.51 25.06 -17.74
N LEU A 18 10.54 25.42 -18.58
CA LEU A 18 9.22 24.77 -18.60
C LEU A 18 9.34 23.29 -19.03
N ILE A 19 10.14 22.99 -20.06
CA ILE A 19 10.36 21.61 -20.51
C ILE A 19 11.03 20.76 -19.42
N LEU A 20 12.03 21.31 -18.74
CA LEU A 20 12.71 20.62 -17.63
C LEU A 20 11.76 20.35 -16.45
N ALA A 21 10.95 21.34 -16.08
CA ALA A 21 9.96 21.19 -15.00
C ALA A 21 8.92 20.10 -15.33
N ILE A 22 8.41 20.07 -16.56
CA ILE A 22 7.46 19.05 -17.03
C ILE A 22 8.12 17.66 -17.01
N GLY A 23 9.37 17.54 -17.47
CA GLY A 23 10.11 16.28 -17.44
C GLY A 23 10.27 15.68 -16.03
N ILE A 24 10.58 16.52 -15.04
CA ILE A 24 10.72 16.09 -13.63
C ILE A 24 9.38 15.60 -13.04
N ILE A 25 8.29 16.29 -13.38
CA ILE A 25 6.94 15.89 -12.94
C ILE A 25 6.57 14.53 -13.53
N LEU A 26 6.83 14.30 -14.81
CA LEU A 26 6.50 13.04 -15.49
C LEU A 26 7.28 11.83 -14.95
N ILE A 27 8.55 12.00 -14.58
CA ILE A 27 9.38 10.93 -14.00
C ILE A 27 8.86 10.50 -12.63
N SER A 28 8.24 11.41 -11.87
CA SER A 28 7.76 11.15 -10.50
C SER A 28 6.50 10.28 -10.46
N ILE A 29 5.71 10.22 -11.54
CA ILE A 29 4.45 9.46 -11.60
C ILE A 29 4.71 7.96 -11.84
N ALA A 30 5.90 7.59 -12.32
CA ALA A 30 6.23 6.21 -12.68
C ALA A 30 6.75 5.32 -11.51
N VAL A 31 7.02 5.90 -10.33
CA VAL A 31 7.72 5.19 -9.23
C VAL A 31 6.79 4.51 -8.21
N SER A 32 5.47 4.55 -8.41
CA SER A 32 4.48 3.99 -7.47
C SER A 32 3.78 2.72 -7.97
N ALA A 33 4.48 1.83 -8.67
CA ALA A 33 4.00 0.47 -8.87
C ALA A 33 4.55 -0.41 -7.73
N GLY A 34 3.88 -0.37 -6.58
CA GLY A 34 4.17 -1.27 -5.47
C GLY A 34 4.16 -2.71 -5.95
N SER A 35 5.26 -3.43 -5.71
CA SER A 35 5.37 -4.86 -6.00
C SER A 35 4.34 -5.59 -5.14
N SER A 36 3.18 -5.92 -5.72
CA SER A 36 2.24 -6.85 -5.11
C SER A 36 2.81 -8.25 -5.24
N ILE A 37 3.80 -8.58 -4.41
CA ILE A 37 4.16 -9.98 -4.21
C ILE A 37 2.87 -10.64 -3.69
N PRO A 38 2.25 -11.58 -4.44
CA PRO A 38 1.09 -12.27 -3.91
C PRO A 38 1.58 -13.04 -2.68
N THR A 39 1.19 -12.58 -1.49
CA THR A 39 1.40 -13.36 -0.28
C THR A 39 0.68 -14.69 -0.50
N PRO A 40 1.36 -15.84 -0.36
CA PRO A 40 0.68 -17.13 -0.33
C PRO A 40 -0.52 -17.03 0.61
N PRO A 41 -1.67 -17.66 0.30
CA PRO A 41 -2.76 -17.69 1.25
C PRO A 41 -2.24 -18.29 2.56
N ASN A 42 -2.23 -17.49 3.63
CA ASN A 42 -1.84 -17.97 4.95
C ASN A 42 -2.91 -18.98 5.39
N GLU A 43 -2.60 -20.27 5.26
CA GLU A 43 -3.49 -21.34 5.69
C GLU A 43 -3.20 -21.69 7.15
N PHE A 44 -4.15 -21.41 8.03
CA PHE A 44 -4.09 -21.81 9.45
C PHE A 44 -5.00 -23.03 9.65
N LYS A 45 -4.45 -24.11 10.23
CA LYS A 45 -5.19 -25.33 10.59
C LYS A 45 -5.12 -25.55 12.08
N GLY A 46 -6.25 -25.78 12.72
CA GLY A 46 -6.32 -26.05 14.15
C GLY A 46 -7.74 -26.00 14.70
N ALA A 47 -7.90 -26.44 15.94
CA ALA A 47 -9.12 -26.21 16.71
C ALA A 47 -9.05 -24.83 17.37
N ALA A 48 -10.12 -24.05 17.25
CA ALA A 48 -10.24 -22.77 17.94
C ALA A 48 -11.00 -22.95 19.24
N THR A 49 -10.48 -22.37 20.32
CA THR A 49 -11.15 -22.33 21.62
C THR A 49 -11.28 -20.89 22.13
N LEU A 50 -12.37 -20.61 22.84
CA LEU A 50 -12.62 -19.37 23.56
C LEU A 50 -12.79 -19.73 25.04
N ASN A 51 -11.90 -19.24 25.91
CA ASN A 51 -11.87 -19.59 27.34
C ASN A 51 -11.72 -21.10 27.64
N GLY A 52 -11.10 -21.84 26.72
CA GLY A 52 -10.94 -23.30 26.85
C GLY A 52 -12.07 -24.12 26.23
N ASP A 53 -13.20 -23.49 25.88
CA ASP A 53 -14.31 -24.14 25.19
C ASP A 53 -14.15 -24.06 23.67
N PRO A 54 -14.51 -25.10 22.90
CA PRO A 54 -14.52 -25.03 21.44
C PRO A 54 -15.38 -23.87 20.93
N VAL A 55 -14.85 -23.13 19.96
CA VAL A 55 -15.62 -22.09 19.26
C VAL A 55 -16.81 -22.74 18.55
N PHE A 56 -18.01 -22.17 18.75
CA PHE A 56 -19.24 -22.79 18.28
C PHE A 56 -19.38 -22.72 16.76
N VAL A 57 -20.11 -23.70 16.20
CA VAL A 57 -20.47 -23.70 14.78
C VAL A 57 -21.26 -22.44 14.46
N GLY A 58 -20.80 -21.68 13.46
CA GLY A 58 -21.40 -20.41 13.07
C GLY A 58 -20.60 -19.18 13.47
N ASP A 59 -19.69 -19.32 14.44
CA ASP A 59 -18.75 -18.26 14.78
C ASP A 59 -17.74 -18.06 13.65
N VAL A 60 -17.31 -16.81 13.52
CA VAL A 60 -16.40 -16.36 12.47
C VAL A 60 -15.06 -16.04 13.10
N ILE A 61 -14.03 -16.77 12.69
CA ILE A 61 -12.65 -16.50 13.07
C ILE A 61 -12.00 -15.72 11.93
N SER A 62 -11.51 -14.52 12.23
CA SER A 62 -10.82 -13.66 11.27
C SER A 62 -9.38 -13.41 11.71
N ALA A 63 -8.43 -13.63 10.81
CA ALA A 63 -7.01 -13.41 11.04
C ALA A 63 -6.57 -12.12 10.34
N TYR A 64 -5.92 -11.24 11.09
CA TYR A 64 -5.39 -9.97 10.59
C TYR A 64 -3.87 -9.93 10.72
N VAL A 65 -3.19 -9.42 9.68
CA VAL A 65 -1.74 -9.15 9.71
C VAL A 65 -1.56 -7.69 9.30
N ASP A 66 -0.86 -6.91 10.12
CA ASP A 66 -0.67 -5.47 9.92
C ASP A 66 -1.98 -4.69 9.76
N GLY A 67 -3.06 -5.16 10.38
CA GLY A 67 -4.40 -4.55 10.28
C GLY A 67 -5.21 -4.96 9.05
N GLU A 68 -4.63 -5.75 8.13
CA GLU A 68 -5.32 -6.25 6.93
C GLU A 68 -5.88 -7.66 7.14
N LEU A 69 -7.10 -7.94 6.68
CA LEU A 69 -7.71 -9.28 6.75
C LEU A 69 -6.94 -10.25 5.84
N ARG A 70 -6.34 -11.30 6.43
CA ARG A 70 -5.58 -12.33 5.71
C ARG A 70 -6.28 -13.67 5.60
N GLY A 71 -7.26 -13.94 6.46
CA GLY A 71 -7.97 -15.21 6.46
C GLY A 71 -9.27 -15.15 7.26
N LYS A 72 -10.27 -15.89 6.81
CA LYS A 72 -11.57 -16.03 7.48
C LYS A 72 -11.97 -17.50 7.48
N HIS A 73 -12.25 -18.05 8.66
CA HIS A 73 -12.78 -19.39 8.82
C HIS A 73 -14.16 -19.32 9.48
N ARG A 74 -15.10 -20.11 8.97
CA ARG A 74 -16.42 -20.31 9.56
C ARG A 74 -16.45 -21.74 10.06
N GLY A 75 -16.72 -21.93 11.36
CA GLY A 75 -16.81 -23.28 11.91
C GLY A 75 -17.82 -24.12 11.12
N HIS A 76 -17.37 -25.21 10.51
CA HIS A 76 -18.21 -26.20 9.84
C HIS A 76 -18.23 -27.49 10.65
N ASN A 77 -19.41 -28.08 10.81
CA ASN A 77 -19.60 -29.35 11.49
C ASN A 77 -19.22 -30.51 10.53
N THR A 78 -18.07 -31.13 10.71
CA THR A 78 -17.80 -32.46 10.13
C THR A 78 -18.32 -33.50 11.11
N ARG A 79 -19.49 -34.05 10.77
CA ARG A 79 -20.20 -35.10 11.50
C ARG A 79 -19.46 -36.44 11.41
#